data_AF-A0A3N4HJC1-F1
#
_entry.id   AF-A0A3N4HJC1-F1
#
_cell.length_a   1.000
_cell.length_b   1.000
_cell.length_c   1.000
_cell.angle_alpha   90.00
_cell.angle_beta   90.00
_cell.angle_gamma   90.00
#
_symmetry.space_group_name_H-M   'P 1'
#
loop_
_entity.id
_entity.type
_entity.pdbx_description
1 polymer ?
#
loop_
_entity_poly.entity_id
_entity_poly.type
_entity_poly.pdbx_seq_one_letter_code
_entity_poly.pdbx_strand_id
1 'polypeptide(L)'
;MASSKVKMGALWTKSRQDLVKQLDELKGELQTLRVQKMTGSAASKLNRIHDVRKNIARVLTVINANQRHQLRILYAGKKYLPLDLRAKQTRAIRRRLTKHESSLKTVKATKKAVHFPQRKYAVKA
;
A
#
# COMPACT_ATOMS: atom_id res chain seq x y z
N MET A 1 5.29 32.65 -13.35
CA MET A 1 5.36 31.24 -13.75
C MET A 1 4.51 30.39 -12.81
N ALA A 2 3.26 30.11 -13.18
CA ALA A 2 2.38 29.27 -12.37
C ALA A 2 2.91 27.82 -12.40
N SER A 3 3.68 27.42 -11.39
CA SER A 3 4.23 26.07 -11.30
C SER A 3 3.08 25.08 -11.13
N SER A 4 2.78 24.39 -12.23
CA SER A 4 1.64 23.49 -12.37
C SER A 4 1.61 22.39 -11.29
N LYS A 5 0.41 22.02 -10.87
CA LYS A 5 0.14 20.88 -9.99
C LYS A 5 0.90 19.65 -10.49
N VAL A 6 1.79 19.08 -9.69
CA VAL A 6 2.56 17.89 -10.07
C VAL A 6 1.59 16.73 -10.31
N LYS A 7 1.53 16.26 -11.56
CA LYS A 7 0.68 15.14 -11.99
C LYS A 7 1.25 13.82 -11.50
N MET A 8 0.36 12.94 -11.04
CA MET A 8 0.80 11.72 -10.38
C MET A 8 1.48 10.75 -11.36
N GLY A 9 0.87 10.53 -12.54
CA GLY A 9 1.40 9.62 -13.55
C GLY A 9 2.82 9.96 -14.01
N ALA A 10 3.16 11.25 -14.06
CA ALA A 10 4.48 11.73 -14.47
C ALA A 10 5.60 11.47 -13.44
N LEU A 11 5.27 11.11 -12.19
CA LEU A 11 6.27 10.77 -11.18
C LEU A 11 6.69 9.30 -11.21
N TRP A 12 5.83 8.42 -11.75
CA TRP A 12 6.11 6.98 -11.80
C TRP A 12 7.22 6.62 -12.78
N THR A 13 7.42 7.43 -13.83
CA THR A 13 8.44 7.24 -14.85
C THR A 13 9.81 7.81 -14.45
N LYS A 14 9.90 8.57 -13.36
CA LYS A 14 11.13 9.23 -12.92
C LYS A 14 12.00 8.31 -12.07
N SER A 15 13.31 8.55 -12.10
CA SER A 15 14.25 7.85 -11.22
C SER A 15 14.10 8.30 -9.77
N ARG A 16 14.57 7.46 -8.82
CA ARG A 16 14.59 7.82 -7.39
C ARG A 16 15.40 9.10 -7.14
N GLN A 17 16.52 9.27 -7.84
CA GLN A 17 17.39 10.42 -7.69
C GLN A 17 16.68 11.71 -8.12
N ASP A 18 15.96 11.67 -9.24
CA ASP A 18 15.20 12.83 -9.74
C ASP A 18 14.03 13.19 -8.81
N LEU A 19 13.36 12.18 -8.24
CA LEU A 19 12.29 12.39 -7.27
C LEU A 19 12.82 13.03 -5.97
N VAL A 20 14.02 12.66 -5.51
CA VAL A 20 14.65 13.26 -4.34
C VAL A 20 15.05 14.72 -4.61
N LYS A 21 15.65 15.01 -5.77
CA LYS A 21 15.97 16.38 -6.18
C LYS A 21 14.70 17.25 -6.23
N GLN A 22 13.65 16.77 -6.90
CA GLN A 22 12.37 17.47 -6.99
C GLN A 22 11.73 17.67 -5.60
N LEU A 23 11.90 16.72 -4.67
CA LEU A 23 11.40 16.83 -3.30
C LEU A 23 12.09 17.97 -2.54
N ASP A 24 13.42 18.11 -2.68
CA ASP A 24 14.17 19.13 -1.96
C ASP A 24 13.94 20.53 -2.51
N GLU A 25 13.77 20.66 -3.84
CA GLU A 25 13.29 21.90 -4.47
C GLU A 25 11.92 22.33 -3.93
N LEU A 26 10.96 21.40 -3.83
CA LEU A 26 9.62 21.70 -3.30
C LEU A 26 9.64 22.07 -1.81
N LYS A 27 10.54 21.48 -1.02
CA LYS A 27 10.73 21.87 0.39
C LYS A 27 11.33 23.28 0.50
N GLY A 28 12.29 23.62 -0.35
CA GLY A 28 12.85 24.97 -0.44
C GLY A 28 11.79 26.01 -0.82
N GLU A 29 10.96 25.72 -1.84
CA GLU A 29 9.81 26.55 -2.22
C GLU A 29 8.84 26.71 -1.05
N LEU A 30 8.53 25.63 -0.31
CA LEU A 30 7.64 25.71 0.84
C LEU A 30 8.20 26.59 1.97
N GLN A 31 9.51 26.51 2.24
CA GLN A 31 10.15 27.32 3.27
C GLN A 31 10.10 28.81 2.92
N THR A 32 10.42 29.18 1.68
CA THR A 32 10.35 30.57 1.23
C THR A 32 8.91 31.11 1.30
N LEU A 33 7.91 30.33 0.90
CA LEU A 33 6.50 30.72 0.99
C LEU A 33 6.03 30.89 2.45
N ARG A 34 6.56 30.12 3.40
CA ARG A 34 6.24 30.27 4.84
C ARG A 34 6.79 31.58 5.40
N VAL A 35 8.03 31.94 5.06
CA VAL A 35 8.61 33.24 5.47
C VAL A 35 7.80 34.39 4.88
N GLN A 36 7.45 34.32 3.59
CA GLN A 36 6.63 35.34 2.92
C GLN A 36 5.23 35.47 3.52
N LYS A 37 4.64 34.37 4.02
CA LYS A 37 3.38 34.41 4.75
C LYS A 37 3.49 35.25 6.03
N MET A 38 4.62 35.16 6.74
CA MET A 38 4.83 35.92 7.98
C MET A 38 4.98 37.42 7.73
N THR A 39 5.62 37.80 6.62
CA THR A 39 5.85 39.21 6.27
C THR A 39 4.63 39.91 5.63
N GLY A 40 3.44 39.29 5.65
CA GLY A 40 2.19 39.91 5.17
C GLY A 40 2.01 39.93 3.64
N SER A 41 2.29 38.82 2.94
CA SER A 41 2.18 38.76 1.46
C SER A 41 0.76 38.56 0.90
N ALA A 42 0.62 38.81 -0.41
CA ALA A 42 -0.64 38.74 -1.16
C ALA A 42 -1.32 37.35 -1.11
N ALA A 43 -2.66 37.34 -1.09
CA ALA A 43 -3.49 36.14 -0.94
C ALA A 43 -3.23 35.04 -2.00
N SER A 44 -2.85 35.41 -3.22
CA SER A 44 -2.52 34.45 -4.29
C SER A 44 -1.31 33.58 -3.95
N LYS A 45 -0.33 34.11 -3.20
CA LYS A 45 0.84 33.35 -2.72
C LYS A 45 0.51 32.45 -1.53
N LEU A 46 -0.57 32.73 -0.79
CA LEU A 46 -1.02 31.90 0.33
C LEU A 46 -1.66 30.59 -0.14
N ASN A 47 -2.46 30.63 -1.21
CA ASN A 47 -3.05 29.44 -1.82
C ASN A 47 -1.98 28.46 -2.33
N ARG A 48 -0.81 28.99 -2.73
CA ARG A 48 0.32 28.19 -3.21
C ARG A 48 0.88 27.24 -2.16
N ILE A 49 0.86 27.62 -0.88
CA ILE A 49 1.37 26.79 0.23
C ILE A 49 0.64 25.44 0.28
N HIS A 50 -0.68 25.46 0.10
CA HIS A 50 -1.49 24.25 0.09
C HIS A 50 -1.09 23.30 -1.05
N ASP A 51 -0.87 23.84 -2.25
CA ASP A 51 -0.53 23.04 -3.42
C ASP A 51 0.87 22.44 -3.33
N VAL A 52 1.86 23.22 -2.86
CA VAL A 52 3.22 22.73 -2.65
C VAL A 52 3.24 21.61 -1.60
N ARG A 53 2.49 21.73 -0.50
CA ARG A 53 2.33 20.64 0.49
C ARG A 53 1.76 19.38 -0.14
N LYS A 54 0.73 19.50 -0.99
CA LYS A 54 0.16 18.36 -1.71
C LYS A 54 1.14 17.76 -2.71
N ASN A 55 1.95 18.57 -3.39
CA ASN A 55 2.97 18.09 -4.32
C ASN A 55 4.06 17.29 -3.57
N ILE A 56 4.56 17.77 -2.43
CA ILE A 56 5.52 17.06 -1.56
C ILE A 56 4.96 15.69 -1.15
N ALA A 57 3.71 15.65 -0.72
CA ALA A 57 3.06 14.40 -0.33
C ALA A 57 2.99 13.38 -1.48
N ARG A 58 2.69 13.82 -2.72
CA ARG A 58 2.66 12.95 -3.90
C ARG A 58 4.03 12.35 -4.22
N VAL A 59 5.09 13.15 -4.17
CA VAL A 59 6.47 12.70 -4.42
C VAL A 59 6.88 11.65 -3.38
N LEU A 60 6.68 11.94 -2.08
CA LEU A 60 6.97 10.99 -1.01
C LEU A 60 6.19 9.67 -1.15
N THR A 61 4.93 9.75 -1.58
CA THR A 61 4.08 8.57 -1.78
C THR A 61 4.67 7.63 -2.83
N VAL A 62 5.13 8.16 -3.97
CA VAL A 62 5.75 7.33 -5.02
C VAL A 62 7.08 6.75 -4.58
N ILE A 63 7.94 7.54 -3.93
CA ILE A 63 9.23 7.05 -3.42
C ILE A 63 8.98 5.85 -2.49
N ASN A 64 8.05 5.98 -1.55
CA ASN A 64 7.72 4.92 -0.60
C ASN A 64 7.06 3.71 -1.26
N ALA A 65 6.16 3.92 -2.24
CA ALA A 65 5.52 2.84 -2.97
C ALA A 65 6.55 2.02 -3.77
N ASN A 66 7.45 2.68 -4.50
CA ASN A 66 8.52 2.04 -5.26
C ASN A 66 9.47 1.27 -4.35
N GLN A 67 9.91 1.87 -3.23
CA GLN A 67 10.77 1.19 -2.26
C GLN A 67 10.10 -0.06 -1.67
N ARG A 68 8.82 0.04 -1.28
CA ARG A 68 8.06 -1.12 -0.76
C ARG A 68 7.85 -2.20 -1.81
N HIS A 69 7.64 -1.82 -3.07
CA HIS A 69 7.50 -2.78 -4.17
C HIS A 69 8.79 -3.57 -4.39
N GLN A 70 9.93 -2.90 -4.42
CA GLN A 70 11.23 -3.58 -4.56
C GLN A 70 11.55 -4.48 -3.36
N LEU A 71 11.20 -4.06 -2.14
CA LEU A 71 11.31 -4.93 -0.97
C LEU A 71 10.39 -6.16 -1.05
N ARG A 72 9.19 -6.04 -1.61
CA ARG A 72 8.31 -7.19 -1.83
C ARG A 72 8.91 -8.19 -2.81
N ILE A 73 9.55 -7.72 -3.88
CA ILE A 73 10.25 -8.58 -4.83
C ILE A 73 11.40 -9.31 -4.13
N LEU A 74 12.21 -8.59 -3.35
CA LEU A 74 13.33 -9.17 -2.59
C LEU A 74 12.91 -10.25 -1.57
N TYR A 75 11.74 -10.10 -0.96
CA TYR A 75 11.20 -11.05 0.03
C TYR A 75 10.19 -12.04 -0.56
N ALA A 76 9.97 -12.04 -1.87
CA ALA A 76 9.09 -13.00 -2.52
C ALA A 76 9.60 -14.43 -2.29
N GLY A 77 8.71 -15.34 -1.90
CA GLY A 77 9.03 -16.74 -1.63
C GLY A 77 9.79 -17.02 -0.32
N LYS A 78 10.28 -15.99 0.39
CA LYS A 78 10.95 -16.20 1.68
C LYS A 78 9.92 -16.50 2.77
N LYS A 79 10.23 -17.50 3.62
CA LYS A 79 9.37 -17.91 4.75
C LYS A 79 9.09 -16.76 5.72
N TYR A 80 10.11 -15.96 6.03
CA TYR A 80 10.01 -14.88 7.01
C TYR A 80 9.98 -13.53 6.30
N LEU A 81 8.83 -12.85 6.39
CA LEU A 81 8.69 -11.46 5.97
C LEU A 81 8.78 -10.51 7.17
N PRO A 82 9.37 -9.31 6.98
CA PRO A 82 9.22 -8.19 7.89
C PRO A 82 7.75 -7.86 8.17
N LEU A 83 7.44 -7.38 9.37
CA LEU A 83 6.06 -7.10 9.80
C LEU A 83 5.30 -6.17 8.84
N ASP A 84 5.98 -5.17 8.27
CA ASP A 84 5.39 -4.17 7.36
C ASP A 84 4.97 -4.73 6.00
N LEU A 85 5.49 -5.89 5.63
CA LEU A 85 5.18 -6.58 4.37
C LEU A 85 4.15 -7.70 4.56
N ARG A 86 3.86 -8.11 5.80
CA ARG A 86 2.85 -9.14 6.09
C ARG A 86 1.45 -8.64 5.72
N ALA A 87 0.57 -9.57 5.37
CA ALA A 87 -0.84 -9.26 5.15
C ALA A 87 -1.46 -8.65 6.42
N LYS A 88 -2.15 -7.53 6.26
CA LYS A 88 -2.86 -6.86 7.37
C LYS A 88 -4.18 -7.61 7.62
N GLN A 89 -4.16 -8.48 8.62
CA GLN A 89 -5.30 -9.26 9.09
C GLN A 89 -5.47 -9.09 10.60
N THR A 90 -6.66 -9.37 11.11
CA THR A 90 -6.89 -9.37 12.56
C THR A 90 -6.07 -10.48 13.23
N ARG A 91 -5.78 -10.33 14.53
CA ARG A 91 -5.05 -11.34 15.31
C ARG A 91 -5.76 -12.70 15.28
N ALA A 92 -7.10 -12.69 15.38
CA ALA A 92 -7.91 -13.90 15.30
C ALA A 92 -7.74 -14.63 13.96
N ILE A 93 -7.78 -13.91 12.83
CA ILE A 93 -7.57 -14.50 11.49
C ILE A 93 -6.15 -15.06 11.33
N ARG A 94 -5.13 -14.43 11.94
CA ARG A 94 -3.75 -14.94 11.88
C ARG A 94 -3.51 -16.19 12.74
N ARG A 95 -4.35 -16.43 13.76
CA ARG A 95 -4.20 -17.53 14.72
C ARG A 95 -5.11 -18.73 14.42
N ARG A 96 -6.16 -18.56 13.62
CA ARG A 96 -7.02 -19.67 13.20
C ARG A 96 -6.25 -20.65 12.32
N LEU A 97 -6.74 -21.89 12.28
CA LEU A 97 -6.22 -22.93 11.39
C LEU A 97 -6.31 -22.52 9.92
N THR A 98 -5.36 -22.97 9.12
CA THR A 98 -5.42 -22.87 7.67
C THR A 98 -6.56 -23.73 7.12
N LYS A 99 -7.04 -23.41 5.92
CA LYS A 99 -8.09 -24.20 5.25
C LYS A 99 -7.66 -25.66 5.11
N HIS A 100 -6.39 -25.89 4.77
CA HIS A 100 -5.83 -27.24 4.66
C HIS A 100 -5.91 -27.97 6.01
N GLU A 101 -5.38 -27.40 7.09
CA GLU A 101 -5.43 -28.01 8.42
C GLU A 101 -6.87 -28.30 8.87
N SER A 102 -7.79 -27.36 8.66
CA SER A 102 -9.22 -27.57 9.01
C SER A 102 -9.91 -28.66 8.18
N SER A 103 -9.38 -28.96 6.98
CA SER A 103 -9.93 -29.98 6.08
C SER A 103 -9.32 -31.37 6.29
N LEU A 104 -8.25 -31.48 7.08
CA LEU A 104 -7.62 -32.75 7.37
C LEU A 104 -8.61 -33.66 8.09
N LYS A 105 -8.83 -34.84 7.50
CA LYS A 105 -9.66 -35.90 8.05
C LYS A 105 -8.76 -37.08 8.39
N THR A 106 -9.08 -37.79 9.46
CA THR A 106 -8.38 -39.04 9.79
C THR A 106 -8.61 -40.07 8.68
N VAL A 107 -7.66 -40.99 8.51
CA VAL A 107 -7.76 -42.08 7.51
C VAL A 107 -9.05 -42.91 7.71
N LYS A 108 -9.49 -43.06 8.96
CA LYS A 108 -10.76 -43.73 9.29
C LYS A 108 -11.97 -42.94 8.78
N ALA A 109 -11.99 -41.62 8.98
CA ALA A 109 -13.09 -40.76 8.54
C ALA A 109 -13.14 -40.66 7.00
N THR A 110 -11.99 -40.61 6.33
CA THR A 110 -11.94 -40.60 4.85
C THR A 110 -12.47 -41.90 4.27
N LYS A 111 -12.02 -43.07 4.77
CA LYS A 111 -12.56 -44.38 4.36
C LYS A 111 -14.07 -44.44 4.55
N LYS A 112 -14.60 -44.02 5.71
CA LYS A 112 -16.04 -43.99 5.96
C LYS A 112 -16.79 -43.11 4.96
N ALA A 113 -16.28 -41.92 4.66
CA ALA A 113 -16.91 -41.00 3.71
C ALA A 113 -16.89 -41.52 2.25
N VAL A 114 -15.83 -42.24 1.86
CA VAL A 114 -15.73 -42.89 0.54
C VAL A 114 -16.73 -44.03 0.42
N HIS A 115 -16.83 -44.88 1.44
CA HIS A 115 -17.74 -46.04 1.42
C HIS A 115 -19.21 -45.66 1.60
N PHE A 116 -19.50 -44.61 2.40
CA PHE A 116 -20.87 -44.17 2.72
C PHE A 116 -21.05 -42.68 2.44
N PRO A 117 -21.10 -42.27 1.17
CA PRO A 117 -21.37 -40.88 0.82
C PRO A 117 -22.83 -40.53 1.13
N GLN A 118 -23.07 -39.28 1.53
CA GLN A 118 -24.43 -38.76 1.69
C GLN A 118 -25.12 -38.73 0.33
N ARG A 119 -26.14 -39.55 0.16
CA ARG A 119 -26.91 -39.64 -1.09
C ARG A 119 -28.05 -38.63 -1.06
N LYS A 120 -28.29 -37.98 -2.19
CA LYS A 120 -29.51 -37.19 -2.39
C LYS A 120 -30.64 -38.15 -2.80
N TYR A 121 -31.77 -38.10 -2.11
CA TYR A 121 -32.96 -38.87 -2.45
C TYR A 121 -34.20 -37.99 -2.28
N ALA A 122 -35.26 -38.35 -2.98
CA ALA A 122 -36.59 -37.75 -2.83
C ALA A 122 -37.58 -38.89 -2.55
N VAL A 123 -38.59 -38.63 -1.73
CA VAL A 123 -39.67 -39.58 -1.46
C VAL A 123 -40.84 -39.19 -2.36
N LYS A 124 -41.35 -40.17 -3.10
CA LYS A 124 -42.55 -39.99 -3.92
C LYS A 124 -43.77 -39.98 -3.00
N ALA A 125 -44.64 -39.00 -3.17
CA ALA A 125 -45.97 -38.99 -2.55
C ALA A 125 -46.89 -39.99 -3.25
#